data_AF-A0A2A4I0G7-F1
#
_entry.id   AF-A0A2A4I0G7-F1
#
_cell.length_a   1.000
_cell.length_b   1.000
_cell.length_c   1.000
_cell.angle_alpha   90.00
_cell.angle_beta   90.00
_cell.angle_gamma   90.00
#
_symmetry.space_group_name_H-M   'P 1'
#
loop_
_entity.id
_entity.type
_entity.pdbx_description
1 polymer ?
#
loop_
_entity_poly.entity_id
_entity_poly.type
_entity_poly.pdbx_seq_one_letter_code
_entity_poly.pdbx_strand_id
1 'polypeptide(L)' 'MIEAVALTYGMLLSFVLSGASRNRKLARPNPPMLEYVGYVLFGVTATAAVALAVYAGWGVIDGAVTAV' A
#
# COMPACT_ATOMS: atom_id res chain seq x y z
N MET A 1 11.07 14.85 5.40
CA MET A 1 11.30 13.43 5.78
C MET A 1 10.19 12.53 5.24
N ILE A 2 8.91 12.79 5.55
CA ILE A 2 7.75 12.03 5.04
C ILE A 2 7.69 11.98 3.50
N GLU A 3 7.91 13.10 2.82
CA GLU A 3 7.98 13.19 1.34
C GLU A 3 8.90 12.13 0.71
N ALA A 4 10.12 11.98 1.24
CA ALA A 4 11.09 11.01 0.73
C ALA A 4 10.63 9.56 0.96
N VAL A 5 9.92 9.30 2.07
CA VAL A 5 9.34 7.98 2.38
C VAL A 5 8.18 7.67 1.44
N ALA A 6 7.30 8.64 1.17
CA ALA A 6 6.20 8.47 0.22
C ALA A 6 6.72 8.21 -1.20
N LEU A 7 7.77 8.93 -1.61
CA LEU A 7 8.37 8.80 -2.94
C LEU A 7 9.05 7.44 -3.13
N THR A 8 9.82 6.98 -2.14
CA THR A 8 10.46 5.66 -2.17
C THR A 8 9.43 4.53 -2.14
N TYR A 9 8.36 4.66 -1.35
CA TYR A 9 7.25 3.72 -1.34
C TYR A 9 6.54 3.65 -2.71
N GLY A 10 6.23 4.80 -3.32
CA GLY A 10 5.62 4.87 -4.65
C GLY A 10 6.49 4.27 -5.75
N MET A 11 7.82 4.47 -5.66
CA MET A 11 8.79 3.88 -6.57
C MET A 11 8.82 2.34 -6.44
N LEU A 12 8.90 1.83 -5.21
CA LEU A 12 8.86 0.39 -4.93
C LEU A 12 7.56 -0.26 -5.39
N LEU A 13 6.42 0.39 -5.15
CA LEU A 13 5.10 -0.08 -5.58
C LEU A 13 5.04 -0.21 -7.10
N SER A 14 5.54 0.80 -7.81
CA SER A 14 5.61 0.82 -9.27
C SER A 14 6.52 -0.29 -9.83
N PHE A 15 7.64 -0.56 -9.16
CA PHE A 15 8.54 -1.67 -9.50
C PHE A 15 7.88 -3.04 -9.29
N VAL A 16 7.19 -3.23 -8.15
CA VAL A 16 6.47 -4.48 -7.84
C VAL A 16 5.35 -4.73 -8.85
N LEU A 17 4.51 -3.73 -9.13
CA LEU A 17 3.43 -3.86 -10.12
C LEU A 17 3.97 -4.10 -11.54
N SER A 18 5.05 -3.42 -11.92
CA SER A 18 5.70 -3.65 -13.23
C SER A 18 6.29 -5.06 -13.32
N GLY A 19 6.94 -5.54 -12.26
CA GLY A 19 7.45 -6.90 -12.16
C GLY A 19 6.34 -7.94 -12.27
N ALA A 20 5.28 -7.79 -11.47
CA ALA A 20 4.16 -8.73 -11.40
C ALA A 20 3.36 -8.76 -12.71
N SER A 21 3.11 -7.60 -13.33
CA SER A 21 2.40 -7.51 -14.61
C SER A 21 3.21 -8.08 -15.77
N ARG A 22 4.52 -7.85 -15.81
CA ARG A 22 5.43 -8.43 -16.82
C ARG A 22 5.50 -9.94 -16.69
N ASN A 23 5.58 -10.47 -15.47
CA ASN A 23 5.66 -11.91 -15.27
C ASN A 23 4.34 -12.63 -15.55
N ARG A 24 3.20 -12.00 -15.22
CA ARG A 24 1.87 -12.51 -15.57
C ARG A 24 1.66 -12.59 -17.08
N LYS A 25 2.16 -11.61 -17.85
CA LYS A 25 2.13 -11.63 -19.32
C LYS A 25 2.99 -12.74 -19.93
N LEU A 26 4.09 -13.12 -19.27
CA LEU A 26 5.02 -14.13 -19.75
C LEU A 26 4.71 -15.55 -19.24
N ALA A 27 3.63 -15.72 -18.44
CA ALA A 27 3.26 -16.98 -17.79
C ALA A 27 4.44 -17.66 -17.06
N ARG A 28 5.40 -16.87 -16.55
CA ARG A 28 6.56 -17.36 -15.81
C ARG A 28 6.28 -17.32 -14.31
N PRO A 29 6.76 -18.31 -13.54
CA PRO A 29 6.69 -18.27 -12.08
C PRO A 29 7.27 -16.94 -11.56
N ASN A 30 6.56 -16.29 -10.65
CA ASN A 30 7.06 -15.09 -9.97
C ASN A 30 8.31 -15.43 -9.15
N PRO A 31 9.41 -14.67 -9.29
CA PRO A 31 10.58 -14.87 -8.44
C PRO A 31 10.17 -14.60 -6.98
N PRO A 32 10.56 -15.46 -6.01
CA PRO A 32 10.07 -15.39 -4.62
C PRO A 32 10.26 -14.03 -3.97
N MET A 33 11.37 -13.35 -4.31
CA MET A 33 11.72 -12.04 -3.80
C MET A 33 10.70 -10.95 -4.21
N LEU A 34 10.12 -11.03 -5.41
CA LEU A 34 9.08 -10.09 -5.85
C LEU A 34 7.78 -10.29 -5.07
N GLU A 35 7.49 -11.53 -4.70
CA GLU A 35 6.31 -11.88 -3.92
C GLU A 35 6.43 -11.38 -2.47
N TYR A 36 7.59 -11.60 -1.83
CA TYR A 36 7.86 -11.07 -0.48
C TYR A 36 7.79 -9.55 -0.42
N VAL A 37 8.40 -8.85 -1.39
CA VAL A 37 8.34 -7.38 -1.45
C VAL A 37 6.90 -6.90 -1.69
N GLY A 38 6.13 -7.63 -2.50
CA GLY A 38 4.69 -7.37 -2.70
C GLY A 38 3.88 -7.51 -1.41
N TYR A 39 4.10 -8.58 -0.64
CA TYR A 39 3.42 -8.78 0.65
C TYR A 39 3.79 -7.71 1.67
N VAL A 40 5.06 -7.28 1.72
CA VAL A 40 5.50 -6.20 2.62
C VAL A 40 4.82 -4.89 2.24
N LEU A 41 4.81 -4.52 0.96
CA LEU A 41 4.13 -3.29 0.52
C LEU A 41 2.64 -3.34 0.81
N PHE A 42 1.98 -4.47 0.49
CA PHE A 42 0.56 -4.67 0.79
C PHE A 42 0.27 -4.57 2.29
N GLY A 43 1.10 -5.17 3.13
CA GLY A 43 0.97 -5.08 4.59
C GLY A 43 1.08 -3.65 5.10
N VAL A 44 2.02 -2.87 4.56
CA VAL A 44 2.16 -1.44 4.89
C VAL A 44 0.92 -0.64 4.44
N THR A 45 0.41 -0.89 3.22
CA THR A 45 -0.80 -0.20 2.74
C THR A 45 -2.04 -0.57 3.55
N ALA A 46 -2.21 -1.85 3.86
CA ALA A 46 -3.33 -2.36 4.64
C ALA A 46 -3.32 -1.79 6.06
N THR A 47 -2.15 -1.75 6.70
CA THR A 47 -2.00 -1.16 8.04
C THR A 47 -2.35 0.33 8.03
N ALA A 48 -1.86 1.07 7.03
CA ALA A 48 -2.19 2.49 6.88
C ALA A 48 -3.69 2.72 6.64
N ALA A 49 -4.32 1.90 5.79
CA ALA A 49 -5.75 1.97 5.52
C ALA A 49 -6.58 1.70 6.77
N VAL A 50 -6.22 0.68 7.57
CA VAL A 50 -6.89 0.37 8.84
C VAL A 50 -6.70 1.51 9.84
N ALA A 51 -5.50 2.06 9.98
CA ALA A 51 -5.24 3.18 10.89
C ALA A 51 -6.07 4.41 10.51
N LEU A 52 -6.16 4.75 9.22
CA LEU A 52 -6.97 5.86 8.73
C LEU A 52 -8.48 5.58 8.88
N ALA A 53 -8.93 4.35 8.64
CA ALA A 53 -10.32 3.96 8.82
C ALA A 53 -10.75 4.02 10.30
N VAL A 54 -9.87 3.59 11.22
CA VAL A 54 -10.09 3.71 12.67
C VAL A 54 -10.15 5.18 13.07
N TYR A 55 -9.22 6.02 12.60
CA TYR A 55 -9.23 7.45 12.87
C TYR A 55 -10.51 8.14 12.36
N ALA A 56 -10.91 7.84 11.12
CA ALA A 56 -12.14 8.37 10.54
C ALA A 56 -13.38 7.87 11.29
N GLY A 57 -13.44 6.58 11.64
CA GLY A 57 -14.51 5.99 12.43
C GLY A 57 -14.60 6.61 13.83
N TRP A 58 -13.46 6.87 14.47
CA TRP A 58 -13.39 7.57 15.74
C TRP A 58 -13.97 8.99 15.64
N GLY A 59 -13.64 9.73 14.58
CA GLY A 59 -14.23 11.06 14.32
C GLY A 59 -15.75 11.01 14.07
N VAL A 60 -16.26 9.92 13.48
CA VAL A 60 -17.71 9.70 13.33
C VAL A 60 -18.37 9.41 14.68
N ILE A 61 -17.72 8.61 15.54
CA ILE A 61 -18.21 8.27 16.88
C ILE A 61 -18.21 9.48 17.81
N ASP A 62 -17.17 10.32 17.75
CA ASP A 62 -17.06 11.56 18.53
C ASP A 62 -17.95 12.71 17.99
N GLY A 63 -18.67 12.49 16.88
CA GLY A 63 -19.58 13.48 16.29
C GLY A 63 -18.88 14.66 15.61
N ALA A 64 -17.57 14.61 15.39
CA ALA A 64 -16.78 15.69 14.79
C ALA A 64 -16.93 15.79 13.26
N VAL A 65 -17.52 14.78 12.61
CA VAL A 65 -17.81 14.77 11.16
C VAL A 65 -19.16 15.42 10.87
N THR A 66 -19.41 16.62 11.39
CA THR A 66 -20.55 17.48 11.01
C THR A 66 -20.11 18.81 10.39
N ALA A 67 -18.89 18.88 9.86
CA ALA A 67 -18.39 20.08 9.19
C ALA A 67 -17.53 19.73 7.97
N VAL A 68 -18.14 19.07 6.98
CA VAL A 68 -17.77 19.22 5.54
C VAL A 68 -19.06 19.37 4.76
#